data_AF-A0A847NAV6-F1
#
_entry.id   AF-A0A847NAV6-F1
#
_cell.length_a   1.000
_cell.length_b   1.000
_cell.length_c   1.000
_cell.angle_alpha   90.00
_cell.angle_beta   90.00
_cell.angle_gamma   90.00
#
_symmetry.space_group_name_H-M   'P 1'
#
loop_
_entity.id
_entity.type
_entity.pdbx_description
1 polymer ?
#
loop_
_entity_poly.entity_id
_entity_poly.type
_entity_poly.pdbx_seq_one_letter_code
_entity_poly.pdbx_strand_id
1 'polypeptide(L)'
;MKLRYKVVPKGAADGVVPINLAFVDKRDVDDAGISYKEACQLVGNDFRDDCVTINVIDPDAVTVTSDGIMTDGAVVAFACADHGIINKDFGFMNVSEIPYSETLIAEEPHMKQWNSKYYRGRRLHRGPSPEDRKPLESHNEHMTMTGRITNNNTGSEMMNTVDMTEILALFIGQMEIMRDGDLLIGLAGPMVSVGIGMVVRERRGRIFGWNYGAGKTAHNSGVFAKTVKSDYPVIAADKKVVAEYTLRALDIGLIPGLHLGCSPVVVSIAKAYGKPIAFDNIEESAWVELESVGITREELEKPSKPMTREEVIAHADEILPGIENGIKYKATEVAETRYVEL
;
A
#
# COMPACT_ATOMS: atom_id res chain seq x y z
N MET A 1 17.38 -3.22 27.50
CA MET A 1 16.47 -2.24 26.86
C MET A 1 15.81 -2.98 25.71
N LYS A 2 14.53 -2.73 25.42
CA LYS A 2 13.77 -3.58 24.50
C LYS A 2 13.31 -2.80 23.29
N LEU A 3 13.49 -3.37 22.10
CA LEU A 3 12.83 -2.92 20.87
C LEU A 3 11.47 -3.61 20.76
N ARG A 4 10.41 -2.83 20.61
CA ARG A 4 9.04 -3.33 20.39
C ARG A 4 8.74 -3.43 18.90
N TYR A 5 7.99 -4.45 18.51
CA TYR A 5 7.46 -4.61 17.14
C TYR A 5 6.13 -5.35 17.18
N LYS A 6 5.34 -5.21 16.12
CA LYS A 6 4.14 -6.03 15.88
C LYS A 6 4.46 -7.12 14.87
N VAL A 7 3.82 -8.27 15.01
CA VAL A 7 3.90 -9.37 14.04
C VAL A 7 2.52 -9.90 13.72
N VAL A 8 2.23 -10.08 12.44
CA VAL A 8 1.15 -10.95 11.97
C VAL A 8 1.79 -12.30 11.63
N PRO A 9 1.57 -13.35 12.44
CA PRO A 9 2.23 -14.63 12.23
C PRO A 9 1.65 -15.36 11.01
N LYS A 10 2.47 -16.20 10.39
CA LYS A 10 2.02 -17.19 9.41
C LYS A 10 0.90 -18.05 10.01
N GLY A 11 -0.21 -18.17 9.29
CA GLY A 11 -1.41 -18.88 9.74
C GLY A 11 -2.43 -18.00 10.47
N ALA A 12 -2.17 -16.70 10.69
CA ALA A 12 -3.16 -15.77 11.24
C ALA A 12 -4.38 -15.60 10.32
N ALA A 13 -5.45 -15.05 10.89
CA ALA A 13 -6.74 -14.80 10.21
C ALA A 13 -7.30 -16.08 9.56
N ASP A 14 -7.56 -17.10 10.39
CA ASP A 14 -8.07 -18.41 9.96
C ASP A 14 -7.23 -19.09 8.87
N GLY A 15 -5.90 -18.90 8.91
CA GLY A 15 -4.96 -19.50 7.97
C GLY A 15 -4.74 -18.73 6.67
N VAL A 16 -5.38 -17.56 6.48
CA VAL A 16 -5.25 -16.76 5.25
C VAL A 16 -3.85 -16.19 5.07
N VAL A 17 -3.16 -15.81 6.16
CA VAL A 17 -1.83 -15.20 6.09
C VAL A 17 -0.74 -16.27 5.85
N PRO A 18 -0.03 -16.28 4.70
CA PRO A 18 0.85 -17.39 4.35
C PRO A 18 2.29 -17.26 4.86
N ILE A 19 2.68 -16.07 5.34
CA ILE A 19 4.06 -15.74 5.76
C ILE A 19 4.06 -14.82 6.99
N ASN A 20 5.16 -14.80 7.76
CA ASN A 20 5.29 -13.88 8.88
C ASN A 20 5.55 -12.45 8.38
N LEU A 21 4.80 -11.49 8.93
CA LEU A 21 4.93 -10.05 8.63
C LEU A 21 5.24 -9.29 9.93
N ALA A 22 6.37 -8.61 9.99
CA ALA A 22 6.77 -7.80 11.15
C ALA A 22 6.77 -6.32 10.82
N PHE A 23 6.29 -5.50 11.77
CA PHE A 23 6.18 -4.05 11.65
C PHE A 23 6.82 -3.38 12.86
N VAL A 24 7.80 -2.52 12.62
CA VAL A 24 8.57 -1.82 13.64
C VAL A 24 8.23 -0.34 13.60
N ASP A 25 7.92 0.27 14.74
CA ASP A 25 7.73 1.71 14.82
C ASP A 25 9.10 2.42 14.76
N LYS A 26 9.30 3.34 13.83
CA LYS A 26 10.54 4.12 13.71
C LYS A 26 10.89 4.81 15.03
N ARG A 27 9.90 5.27 15.81
CA ARG A 27 10.14 5.96 17.09
C ARG A 27 10.79 5.03 18.10
N ASP A 28 10.36 3.76 18.14
CA ASP A 28 10.97 2.75 19.02
C ASP A 28 12.42 2.45 18.61
N VAL A 29 12.76 2.57 17.32
CA VAL A 29 14.14 2.46 16.82
C VAL A 29 14.99 3.69 17.17
N ASP A 30 14.44 4.89 16.98
CA ASP A 30 15.11 6.15 17.32
C ASP A 30 15.40 6.22 18.84
N ASP A 31 14.42 5.86 19.67
CA ASP A 31 14.54 5.82 21.14
C ASP A 31 15.60 4.81 21.59
N ALA A 32 15.73 3.68 20.87
CA ALA A 32 16.77 2.68 21.07
C ALA A 32 18.17 3.13 20.66
N GLY A 33 18.30 4.21 19.89
CA GLY A 33 19.60 4.71 19.43
C GLY A 33 20.32 3.74 18.50
N ILE A 34 19.59 2.87 17.79
CA ILE A 34 20.14 1.91 16.83
C ILE A 34 19.71 2.29 15.41
N SER A 35 20.40 1.73 14.40
CA SER A 35 20.00 1.87 13.00
C SER A 35 18.81 0.99 12.62
N TYR A 36 18.12 1.32 11.52
CA TYR A 36 17.06 0.47 10.97
C TYR A 36 17.56 -0.94 10.63
N LYS A 37 18.80 -1.07 10.15
CA LYS A 37 19.39 -2.37 9.83
C LYS A 37 19.60 -3.22 11.08
N GLU A 38 20.08 -2.63 12.16
CA GLU A 38 20.22 -3.30 13.46
C GLU A 38 18.85 -3.71 14.02
N ALA A 39 17.86 -2.82 13.96
CA ALA A 39 16.48 -3.13 14.37
C ALA A 39 15.90 -4.31 13.58
N CYS A 40 16.03 -4.31 12.25
CA CYS A 40 15.60 -5.43 11.41
C CYS A 40 16.35 -6.72 11.76
N GLN A 41 17.67 -6.66 12.03
CA GLN A 41 18.45 -7.83 12.41
C GLN A 41 18.00 -8.41 13.76
N LEU A 42 17.70 -7.57 14.74
CA LEU A 42 17.17 -8.00 16.04
C LEU A 42 15.82 -8.70 15.88
N VAL A 43 14.90 -8.12 15.09
CA VAL A 43 13.62 -8.76 14.78
C VAL A 43 13.83 -10.07 14.02
N GLY A 44 14.71 -10.10 13.01
CA GLY A 44 15.05 -11.31 12.26
C GLY A 44 15.54 -12.44 13.17
N ASN A 45 16.35 -12.13 14.18
CA ASN A 45 16.87 -13.09 15.16
C ASN A 45 15.77 -13.78 16.00
N ASP A 46 14.54 -13.26 16.06
CA ASP A 46 13.38 -13.92 16.70
C ASP A 46 12.82 -15.06 15.81
N PHE A 47 13.12 -15.05 14.51
CA PHE A 47 12.66 -16.03 13.52
C PHE A 47 13.81 -16.94 13.08
N ARG A 48 14.46 -17.63 14.02
CA ARG A 48 15.57 -18.56 13.71
C ARG A 48 15.15 -19.84 13.01
N ASP A 49 13.89 -20.21 13.17
CA ASP A 49 13.33 -21.45 12.63
C ASP A 49 12.40 -21.22 11.43
N ASP A 50 12.24 -19.96 10.98
CA ASP A 50 11.37 -19.58 9.86
C ASP A 50 11.89 -18.32 9.14
N CYS A 51 11.08 -17.76 8.25
CA CYS A 51 11.34 -16.53 7.52
C CYS A 51 10.31 -15.44 7.86
N VAL A 52 10.71 -14.18 7.70
CA VAL A 52 9.89 -13.00 8.01
C VAL A 52 10.23 -11.83 7.10
N THR A 53 9.21 -11.06 6.75
CA THR A 53 9.38 -9.73 6.15
C THR A 53 9.22 -8.67 7.22
N ILE A 54 10.02 -7.61 7.15
CA ILE A 54 10.11 -6.60 8.20
C ILE A 54 9.96 -5.23 7.57
N ASN A 55 9.00 -4.44 8.02
CA ASN A 55 8.84 -3.05 7.62
C ASN A 55 9.08 -2.13 8.82
N VAL A 56 9.94 -1.14 8.67
CA VAL A 56 10.08 -0.03 9.62
C VAL A 56 9.18 1.10 9.16
N ILE A 57 8.22 1.49 9.99
CA ILE A 57 7.17 2.45 9.67
C ILE A 57 7.38 3.72 10.49
N ASP A 58 7.46 4.87 9.82
CA ASP A 58 7.35 6.18 10.44
C ASP A 58 5.87 6.58 10.47
N PRO A 59 5.19 6.58 11.63
CA PRO A 59 3.78 6.96 11.71
C PRO A 59 3.55 8.47 11.52
N ASP A 60 4.58 9.30 11.67
CA ASP A 60 4.52 10.75 11.58
C ASP A 60 4.83 11.27 10.16
N ALA A 61 5.35 10.41 9.28
CA ALA A 61 5.54 10.68 7.85
C ALA A 61 4.24 10.54 7.04
N VAL A 62 4.32 10.77 5.73
CA VAL A 62 3.25 10.48 4.76
C VAL A 62 3.80 9.69 3.57
N THR A 63 2.93 8.91 2.95
CA THR A 63 3.18 8.22 1.69
C THR A 63 1.97 8.33 0.75
N VAL A 64 2.04 7.69 -0.41
CA VAL A 64 1.00 7.73 -1.44
C VAL A 64 0.70 6.31 -1.94
N THR A 65 -0.59 5.97 -2.03
CA THR A 65 -1.08 4.74 -2.67
C THR A 65 -0.82 4.78 -4.19
N SER A 66 -0.91 3.64 -4.87
CA SER A 66 -0.49 3.57 -6.27
C SER A 66 -1.40 4.40 -7.18
N ASP A 67 -2.67 4.54 -6.81
CA ASP A 67 -3.68 5.40 -7.45
C ASP A 67 -3.64 6.87 -6.97
N GLY A 68 -2.62 7.25 -6.20
CA GLY A 68 -2.32 8.65 -5.89
C GLY A 68 -3.00 9.19 -4.64
N ILE A 69 -3.52 8.36 -3.74
CA ILE A 69 -4.12 8.81 -2.47
C ILE A 69 -3.03 8.95 -1.41
N MET A 70 -2.91 10.15 -0.83
CA MET A 70 -1.96 10.39 0.25
C MET A 70 -2.50 9.86 1.58
N THR A 71 -1.65 9.18 2.35
CA THR A 71 -2.01 8.50 3.59
C THR A 71 -1.07 8.86 4.73
N ASP A 72 -1.53 8.66 5.96
CA ASP A 72 -0.71 8.84 7.16
C ASP A 72 0.29 7.68 7.32
N GLY A 73 1.52 8.01 7.67
CA GLY A 73 2.63 7.08 7.86
C GLY A 73 3.38 6.78 6.56
N ALA A 74 4.57 6.20 6.69
CA ALA A 74 5.32 5.64 5.55
C ALA A 74 6.29 4.53 5.97
N VAL A 75 6.56 3.58 5.07
CA VAL A 75 7.70 2.66 5.23
C VAL A 75 8.99 3.42 4.97
N VAL A 76 9.91 3.42 5.95
CA VAL A 76 11.21 4.12 5.88
C VAL A 76 12.39 3.17 5.72
N ALA A 77 12.18 1.88 5.96
CA ALA A 77 13.09 0.80 5.62
C ALA A 77 12.30 -0.51 5.55
N PHE A 78 12.78 -1.47 4.78
CA PHE A 78 12.21 -2.81 4.74
C PHE A 78 13.29 -3.86 4.55
N ALA A 79 13.00 -5.08 5.00
CA ALA A 79 13.96 -6.17 5.04
C ALA A 79 13.29 -7.54 4.93
N CYS A 80 14.14 -8.53 4.71
CA CYS A 80 13.84 -9.95 4.68
C CYS A 80 14.82 -10.69 5.59
N ALA A 81 14.32 -11.53 6.49
CA ALA A 81 15.14 -12.44 7.26
C ALA A 81 14.69 -13.89 7.06
N ASP A 82 15.64 -14.81 6.96
CA ASP A 82 15.41 -16.25 6.88
C ASP A 82 16.39 -16.96 7.82
N HIS A 83 15.87 -17.74 8.77
CA HIS A 83 16.66 -18.35 9.84
C HIS A 83 17.50 -17.36 10.65
N GLY A 84 16.94 -16.18 10.91
CA GLY A 84 17.63 -15.08 11.59
C GLY A 84 18.75 -14.41 10.79
N ILE A 85 18.95 -14.77 9.52
CA ILE A 85 19.94 -14.16 8.66
C ILE A 85 19.26 -13.09 7.81
N ILE A 86 19.89 -11.93 7.67
CA ILE A 86 19.57 -10.93 6.64
C ILE A 86 20.70 -10.97 5.62
N ASN A 87 20.36 -11.18 4.34
CA ASN A 87 21.34 -11.16 3.26
C ASN A 87 22.04 -9.79 3.24
N LYS A 88 23.37 -9.79 3.22
CA LYS A 88 24.17 -8.57 3.32
C LYS A 88 23.96 -7.59 2.17
N ASP A 89 23.64 -8.10 0.98
CA ASP A 89 23.58 -7.34 -0.27
C ASP A 89 22.12 -7.03 -0.63
N PHE A 90 21.22 -8.01 -0.43
CA PHE A 90 19.83 -7.95 -0.89
C PHE A 90 18.78 -7.94 0.24
N GLY A 91 19.17 -8.19 1.49
CA GLY A 91 18.21 -8.47 2.56
C GLY A 91 17.61 -7.24 3.23
N PHE A 92 18.12 -6.03 2.95
CA PHE A 92 17.72 -4.80 3.62
C PHE A 92 17.79 -3.60 2.67
N MET A 93 16.82 -2.69 2.77
CA MET A 93 16.78 -1.46 2.00
C MET A 93 16.22 -0.30 2.81
N ASN A 94 16.87 0.86 2.72
CA ASN A 94 16.34 2.13 3.25
C ASN A 94 15.39 2.79 2.25
N VAL A 95 14.54 3.69 2.74
CA VAL A 95 13.69 4.54 1.90
C VAL A 95 13.94 5.98 2.28
N SER A 96 14.85 6.63 1.55
CA SER A 96 15.23 8.01 1.80
C SER A 96 14.05 8.97 1.59
N GLU A 97 13.97 9.99 2.43
CA GLU A 97 12.99 11.07 2.32
C GLU A 97 13.01 11.72 0.92
N ILE A 98 11.84 12.13 0.45
CA ILE A 98 11.69 12.97 -0.73
C ILE A 98 11.44 14.40 -0.23
N PRO A 99 12.33 15.36 -0.52
CA PRO A 99 12.16 16.72 -0.06
C PRO A 99 10.96 17.37 -0.75
N TYR A 100 10.30 18.26 -0.01
CA TYR A 100 9.24 19.08 -0.57
C TYR A 100 9.75 19.93 -1.73
N SER A 101 8.98 20.00 -2.82
CA SER A 101 9.29 20.85 -3.96
C SER A 101 8.01 21.24 -4.69
N GLU A 102 7.85 22.53 -4.98
CA GLU A 102 6.77 23.04 -5.83
C GLU A 102 6.83 22.42 -7.24
N THR A 103 8.03 22.13 -7.74
CA THR A 103 8.22 21.42 -9.01
C THR A 103 7.62 20.03 -8.96
N LEU A 104 7.81 19.29 -7.85
CA LEU A 104 7.22 17.96 -7.68
C LEU A 104 5.68 18.05 -7.74
N ILE A 105 5.10 19.03 -7.05
CA ILE A 105 3.64 19.21 -7.00
C ILE A 105 3.08 19.60 -8.38
N ALA A 106 3.81 20.41 -9.15
CA ALA A 106 3.43 20.79 -10.50
C ALA A 106 3.46 19.61 -11.47
N GLU A 107 4.47 18.74 -11.36
CA GLU A 107 4.63 17.57 -12.23
C GLU A 107 3.75 16.38 -11.83
N GLU A 108 3.40 16.28 -10.54
CA GLU A 108 2.59 15.22 -9.95
C GLU A 108 1.35 15.80 -9.26
N PRO A 109 0.27 16.11 -10.01
CA PRO A 109 -0.86 16.87 -9.46
C PRO A 109 -1.59 16.22 -8.27
N HIS A 110 -1.51 14.90 -8.11
CA HIS A 110 -2.03 14.21 -6.92
C HIS A 110 -1.36 14.70 -5.63
N MET A 111 -0.13 15.21 -5.71
CA MET A 111 0.63 15.73 -4.57
C MET A 111 0.14 17.05 -4.02
N LYS A 112 -0.85 17.70 -4.63
CA LYS A 112 -1.57 18.81 -4.00
C LYS A 112 -2.15 18.44 -2.64
N GLN A 113 -2.40 17.15 -2.39
CA GLN A 113 -2.75 16.63 -1.06
C GLN A 113 -1.72 17.02 0.01
N TRP A 114 -0.42 17.04 -0.31
CA TRP A 114 0.63 17.38 0.64
C TRP A 114 0.48 18.81 1.20
N ASN A 115 -0.13 19.70 0.42
CA ASN A 115 -0.39 21.08 0.82
C ASN A 115 -1.67 21.25 1.65
N SER A 116 -2.47 20.19 1.80
CA SER A 116 -3.72 20.21 2.57
C SER A 116 -3.45 20.30 4.07
N LYS A 117 -4.50 20.67 4.83
CA LYS A 117 -4.45 20.70 6.30
C LYS A 117 -4.10 19.36 6.96
N TYR A 118 -4.23 18.25 6.23
CA TYR A 118 -3.98 16.90 6.76
C TYR A 118 -2.49 16.51 6.73
N TYR A 119 -1.73 17.04 5.76
CA TYR A 119 -0.40 16.51 5.44
C TYR A 119 0.70 17.58 5.40
N ARG A 120 0.35 18.87 5.43
CA ARG A 120 1.31 19.97 5.35
C ARG A 120 2.39 19.85 6.41
N GLY A 121 3.65 19.92 5.97
CA GLY A 121 4.83 19.90 6.84
C GLY A 121 5.31 18.51 7.24
N ARG A 122 4.63 17.44 6.82
CA ARG A 122 5.05 16.06 7.09
C ARG A 122 6.09 15.59 6.07
N ARG A 123 7.01 14.72 6.49
CA ARG A 123 8.04 14.12 5.64
C ARG A 123 7.41 13.11 4.67
N LEU A 124 7.84 13.12 3.41
CA LEU A 124 7.35 12.19 2.40
C LEU A 124 8.36 11.05 2.18
N HIS A 125 7.86 9.82 2.24
CA HIS A 125 8.60 8.64 1.78
C HIS A 125 7.72 7.84 0.82
N ARG A 126 8.32 7.30 -0.25
CA ARG A 126 7.64 6.47 -1.25
C ARG A 126 8.49 5.25 -1.54
N GLY A 127 9.19 5.22 -2.68
CA GLY A 127 10.14 4.17 -3.02
C GLY A 127 11.60 4.54 -2.80
N PRO A 128 12.50 3.54 -2.80
CA PRO A 128 13.93 3.72 -2.68
C PRO A 128 14.51 4.58 -3.82
N SER A 129 15.40 5.52 -3.46
CA SER A 129 16.28 6.24 -4.39
C SER A 129 17.27 5.30 -5.08
N PRO A 130 17.92 5.74 -6.18
CA PRO A 130 19.09 5.03 -6.70
C PRO A 130 20.17 4.79 -5.64
N GLU A 131 20.38 5.74 -4.73
CA GLU A 131 21.34 5.64 -3.63
C GLU A 131 20.92 4.58 -2.60
N ASP A 132 19.62 4.54 -2.23
CA ASP A 132 19.08 3.53 -1.32
C ASP A 132 19.24 2.10 -1.87
N ARG A 133 19.22 1.97 -3.20
CA ARG A 133 19.40 0.69 -3.87
C ARG A 133 20.85 0.23 -3.86
N LYS A 134 21.86 1.08 -3.65
CA LYS A 134 23.27 0.61 -3.65
C LYS A 134 23.48 -0.36 -2.49
N PRO A 135 24.00 -1.59 -2.73
CA PRO A 135 24.80 -2.02 -3.89
C PRO A 135 24.05 -2.71 -5.05
N LEU A 136 22.72 -2.77 -5.04
CA LEU A 136 21.83 -3.51 -5.95
C LEU A 136 21.76 -2.97 -7.39
N GLU A 137 22.51 -1.93 -7.77
CA GLU A 137 22.28 -1.14 -9.01
C GLU A 137 22.19 -1.94 -10.32
N SER A 138 22.78 -3.14 -10.41
CA SER A 138 22.63 -3.99 -11.61
C SER A 138 21.27 -4.70 -11.71
N HIS A 139 20.50 -4.74 -10.62
CA HIS A 139 19.20 -5.38 -10.50
C HIS A 139 18.20 -4.27 -10.17
N ASN A 140 17.42 -3.84 -11.16
CA ASN A 140 16.44 -2.76 -11.05
C ASN A 140 15.22 -3.16 -10.18
N GLU A 141 15.46 -3.58 -8.94
CA GLU A 141 14.47 -4.24 -8.12
C GLU A 141 14.19 -3.39 -6.86
N HIS A 142 12.94 -2.97 -6.73
CA HIS A 142 12.40 -2.31 -5.54
C HIS A 142 12.06 -3.34 -4.45
N MET A 143 12.96 -4.31 -4.24
CA MET A 143 12.72 -5.46 -3.39
C MET A 143 13.94 -5.81 -2.53
N THR A 144 13.67 -6.43 -1.39
CA THR A 144 14.66 -7.14 -0.59
C THR A 144 14.41 -8.63 -0.65
N MET A 145 15.46 -9.44 -0.55
CA MET A 145 15.39 -10.89 -0.52
C MET A 145 16.44 -11.47 0.44
N THR A 146 16.02 -12.44 1.23
CA THR A 146 16.93 -13.33 1.97
C THR A 146 16.38 -14.76 1.94
N GLY A 147 17.18 -15.71 1.43
CA GLY A 147 16.78 -17.11 1.39
C GLY A 147 15.48 -17.31 0.63
N ARG A 148 14.44 -17.73 1.33
CA ARG A 148 13.12 -18.07 0.76
C ARG A 148 12.15 -16.90 0.70
N ILE A 149 12.45 -15.76 1.33
CA ILE A 149 11.48 -14.66 1.49
C ILE A 149 11.92 -13.41 0.73
N THR A 150 10.94 -12.74 0.12
CA THR A 150 11.12 -11.42 -0.50
C THR A 150 10.07 -10.43 0.00
N ASN A 151 10.45 -9.16 -0.05
CA ASN A 151 9.62 -8.02 0.32
C ASN A 151 9.78 -6.96 -0.75
N ASN A 152 8.72 -6.70 -1.50
CA ASN A 152 8.70 -5.87 -2.69
C ASN A 152 7.76 -4.67 -2.49
N ASN A 153 7.86 -3.72 -3.42
CA ASN A 153 6.93 -2.60 -3.54
C ASN A 153 6.90 -1.74 -2.26
N THR A 154 8.08 -1.59 -1.63
CA THR A 154 8.24 -0.87 -0.36
C THR A 154 7.34 -1.42 0.74
N GLY A 155 7.37 -2.74 0.96
CA GLY A 155 6.69 -3.33 2.09
C GLY A 155 5.25 -3.75 1.84
N SER A 156 4.71 -3.70 0.62
CA SER A 156 3.28 -4.01 0.37
C SER A 156 3.00 -5.31 -0.37
N GLU A 157 4.03 -5.93 -0.98
CA GLU A 157 3.92 -7.23 -1.65
C GLU A 157 5.03 -8.15 -1.12
N MET A 158 4.65 -9.19 -0.40
CA MET A 158 5.60 -10.05 0.31
C MET A 158 5.35 -11.50 -0.05
N MET A 159 6.41 -12.26 -0.31
CA MET A 159 6.28 -13.60 -0.88
C MET A 159 7.34 -14.56 -0.34
N ASN A 160 6.95 -15.82 -0.23
CA ASN A 160 7.86 -16.94 -0.08
C ASN A 160 8.04 -17.61 -1.46
N THR A 161 9.26 -17.54 -2.00
CA THR A 161 9.59 -17.99 -3.36
C THR A 161 9.81 -19.49 -3.47
N VAL A 162 9.90 -20.22 -2.34
CA VAL A 162 9.98 -21.68 -2.35
C VAL A 162 8.59 -22.29 -2.24
N ASP A 163 7.77 -21.76 -1.34
CA ASP A 163 6.39 -22.20 -1.16
C ASP A 163 5.46 -21.65 -2.26
N MET A 164 5.95 -20.71 -3.08
CA MET A 164 5.19 -20.00 -4.13
C MET A 164 3.93 -19.33 -3.58
N THR A 165 4.05 -18.71 -2.41
CA THR A 165 2.97 -17.97 -1.76
C THR A 165 3.29 -16.49 -1.72
N GLU A 166 2.27 -15.65 -1.90
CA GLU A 166 2.36 -14.18 -1.87
C GLU A 166 1.21 -13.62 -1.03
N ILE A 167 1.43 -12.46 -0.40
CA ILE A 167 0.39 -11.68 0.26
C ILE A 167 0.54 -10.19 -0.08
N LEU A 168 -0.60 -9.54 -0.26
CA LEU A 168 -0.72 -8.10 -0.41
C LEU A 168 -1.04 -7.48 0.96
N ALA A 169 -0.09 -6.86 1.63
CA ALA A 169 -0.41 -6.03 2.79
C ALA A 169 -0.53 -4.57 2.33
N LEU A 170 -1.76 -4.13 2.04
CA LEU A 170 -2.00 -2.76 1.59
C LEU A 170 -1.58 -1.78 2.69
N PHE A 171 -0.91 -0.69 2.31
CA PHE A 171 -0.25 0.19 3.27
C PHE A 171 -1.19 0.72 4.37
N ILE A 172 -2.43 1.08 4.03
CA ILE A 172 -3.42 1.52 5.02
C ILE A 172 -3.75 0.40 6.02
N GLY A 173 -3.79 -0.86 5.57
CA GLY A 173 -3.94 -2.02 6.45
C GLY A 173 -2.75 -2.21 7.39
N GLN A 174 -1.53 -1.97 6.92
CA GLN A 174 -0.34 -1.98 7.79
C GLN A 174 -0.42 -0.89 8.87
N MET A 175 -0.94 0.29 8.52
CA MET A 175 -1.15 1.35 9.50
C MET A 175 -2.23 1.00 10.53
N GLU A 176 -3.31 0.32 10.13
CA GLU A 176 -4.30 -0.20 11.07
C GLU A 176 -3.71 -1.29 11.98
N ILE A 177 -2.79 -2.14 11.49
CA ILE A 177 -2.02 -3.05 12.37
C ILE A 177 -1.25 -2.24 13.42
N MET A 178 -0.50 -1.22 12.99
CA MET A 178 0.29 -0.36 13.90
C MET A 178 -0.58 0.36 14.93
N ARG A 179 -1.83 0.71 14.58
CA ARG A 179 -2.77 1.48 15.40
C ARG A 179 -3.75 0.64 16.22
N ASP A 180 -3.69 -0.69 16.15
CA ASP A 180 -4.70 -1.58 16.74
C ASP A 180 -6.12 -1.32 16.20
N GLY A 181 -6.19 -0.99 14.91
CA GLY A 181 -7.39 -0.61 14.19
C GLY A 181 -8.20 -1.78 13.62
N ASP A 182 -9.04 -1.47 12.63
CA ASP A 182 -9.95 -2.43 11.98
C ASP A 182 -9.39 -2.88 10.64
N LEU A 183 -9.34 -4.20 10.42
CA LEU A 183 -8.81 -4.85 9.23
C LEU A 183 -9.91 -5.57 8.46
N LEU A 184 -9.72 -5.68 7.15
CA LEU A 184 -10.46 -6.56 6.25
C LEU A 184 -9.45 -7.51 5.60
N ILE A 185 -9.57 -8.81 5.89
CA ILE A 185 -8.61 -9.83 5.45
C ILE A 185 -9.36 -10.94 4.68
N GLY A 186 -8.83 -11.33 3.53
CA GLY A 186 -9.42 -12.34 2.65
C GLY A 186 -8.58 -12.53 1.39
N LEU A 187 -9.22 -12.82 0.25
CA LEU A 187 -8.56 -12.82 -1.06
C LEU A 187 -8.76 -11.48 -1.76
N ALA A 188 -7.74 -10.99 -2.45
CA ALA A 188 -7.79 -9.71 -3.16
C ALA A 188 -8.99 -9.62 -4.10
N GLY A 189 -9.28 -10.70 -4.82
CA GLY A 189 -10.35 -10.77 -5.78
C GLY A 189 -10.13 -9.87 -7.01
N PRO A 190 -11.08 -9.89 -7.95
CA PRO A 190 -10.93 -9.23 -9.24
C PRO A 190 -10.83 -7.70 -9.14
N MET A 191 -11.50 -7.12 -8.15
CA MET A 191 -11.57 -5.68 -7.96
C MET A 191 -10.26 -5.07 -7.46
N VAL A 192 -9.61 -5.70 -6.47
CA VAL A 192 -8.28 -5.29 -6.02
C VAL A 192 -7.25 -5.55 -7.13
N SER A 193 -7.38 -6.69 -7.84
CA SER A 193 -6.51 -7.02 -8.97
C SER A 193 -6.54 -5.93 -10.03
N VAL A 194 -7.72 -5.49 -10.51
CA VAL A 194 -7.80 -4.35 -11.45
C VAL A 194 -7.26 -3.05 -10.83
N GLY A 195 -7.62 -2.77 -9.58
CA GLY A 195 -7.27 -1.51 -8.93
C GLY A 195 -5.78 -1.25 -8.76
N ILE A 196 -4.98 -2.28 -8.49
CA ILE A 196 -3.53 -2.14 -8.30
C ILE A 196 -2.81 -1.67 -9.58
N GLY A 197 -3.38 -1.97 -10.75
CA GLY A 197 -2.88 -1.50 -12.03
C GLY A 197 -3.20 -0.02 -12.32
N MET A 198 -4.15 0.60 -11.63
CA MET A 198 -4.64 1.95 -11.95
C MET A 198 -3.81 3.02 -11.23
N VAL A 199 -2.69 3.41 -11.83
CA VAL A 199 -1.64 4.16 -11.14
C VAL A 199 -1.56 5.65 -11.50
N VAL A 200 -0.76 6.40 -10.73
CA VAL A 200 -0.34 7.77 -11.06
C VAL A 200 1.16 7.83 -11.39
N ARG A 201 1.58 8.93 -12.03
CA ARG A 201 3.02 9.20 -12.28
C ARG A 201 3.68 9.58 -10.98
N GLU A 202 4.79 8.92 -10.67
CA GLU A 202 5.56 9.21 -9.46
C GLU A 202 7.07 9.16 -9.75
N ARG A 203 7.77 10.24 -9.39
CA ARG A 203 9.21 10.22 -9.16
C ARG A 203 9.47 9.36 -7.93
N ARG A 204 10.40 8.42 -8.09
CA ARG A 204 10.73 7.44 -7.04
C ARG A 204 9.47 6.74 -6.51
N GLY A 205 8.54 6.48 -7.43
CA GLY A 205 7.35 5.69 -7.17
C GLY A 205 7.69 4.25 -6.83
N ARG A 206 6.66 3.54 -6.44
CA ARG A 206 6.75 2.22 -5.83
C ARG A 206 7.01 1.09 -6.85
N ILE A 207 6.51 1.22 -8.09
CA ILE A 207 6.68 0.21 -9.15
C ILE A 207 6.95 0.80 -10.56
N PHE A 208 6.17 1.76 -11.05
CA PHE A 208 6.02 1.98 -12.50
C PHE A 208 6.67 3.26 -13.08
N GLY A 209 7.41 4.01 -12.26
CA GLY A 209 8.14 5.21 -12.70
C GLY A 209 7.26 6.24 -13.41
N TRP A 210 7.76 6.83 -14.50
CA TRP A 210 7.10 7.95 -15.20
C TRP A 210 6.17 7.55 -16.36
N ASN A 211 6.13 6.26 -16.70
CA ASN A 211 5.47 5.77 -17.92
C ASN A 211 3.94 5.72 -17.81
N TYR A 212 3.41 5.58 -16.59
CA TYR A 212 1.99 5.39 -16.31
C TYR A 212 1.46 6.52 -15.45
N GLY A 213 0.28 7.04 -15.79
CA GLY A 213 -0.30 8.21 -15.15
C GLY A 213 -1.79 8.05 -14.92
N ALA A 214 -2.39 9.06 -14.30
CA ALA A 214 -3.84 9.11 -14.06
C ALA A 214 -4.61 8.81 -15.36
N GLY A 215 -5.60 7.93 -15.26
CA GLY A 215 -6.39 7.45 -16.40
C GLY A 215 -5.80 6.26 -17.17
N LYS A 216 -4.61 5.78 -16.78
CA LYS A 216 -3.98 4.60 -17.40
C LYS A 216 -4.01 3.39 -16.47
N THR A 217 -3.82 2.21 -17.07
CA THR A 217 -3.49 0.97 -16.37
C THR A 217 -2.03 0.55 -16.65
N ALA A 218 -1.33 0.14 -15.60
CA ALA A 218 0.00 -0.46 -15.65
C ALA A 218 -0.04 -1.98 -15.91
N HIS A 219 -1.16 -2.65 -15.64
CA HIS A 219 -1.32 -4.05 -16.00
C HIS A 219 -1.37 -4.22 -17.51
N ASN A 220 -2.13 -3.36 -18.19
CA ASN A 220 -2.33 -3.39 -19.64
C ASN A 220 -2.61 -4.81 -20.16
N SER A 221 -3.39 -5.57 -19.39
CA SER A 221 -3.66 -6.99 -19.59
C SER A 221 -5.10 -7.24 -20.09
N GLY A 222 -5.84 -6.16 -20.36
CA GLY A 222 -7.23 -6.21 -20.79
C GLY A 222 -8.09 -6.97 -19.80
N VAL A 223 -9.03 -7.79 -20.29
CA VAL A 223 -9.99 -8.50 -19.42
C VAL A 223 -9.34 -9.47 -18.41
N PHE A 224 -8.06 -9.84 -18.59
CA PHE A 224 -7.31 -10.68 -17.66
C PHE A 224 -6.72 -9.91 -16.48
N ALA A 225 -6.76 -8.57 -16.47
CA ALA A 225 -6.29 -7.77 -15.35
C ALA A 225 -7.01 -8.13 -14.03
N LYS A 226 -8.26 -8.60 -14.12
CA LYS A 226 -9.03 -9.11 -12.98
C LYS A 226 -8.52 -10.42 -12.38
N THR A 227 -7.57 -11.10 -13.02
CA THR A 227 -7.03 -12.39 -12.55
C THR A 227 -5.57 -12.33 -12.14
N VAL A 228 -4.86 -11.21 -12.39
CA VAL A 228 -3.41 -11.09 -12.16
C VAL A 228 -3.03 -11.32 -10.70
N LYS A 229 -3.84 -10.80 -9.76
CA LYS A 229 -3.60 -10.90 -8.32
C LYS A 229 -4.84 -11.34 -7.54
N SER A 230 -5.86 -11.88 -8.21
CA SER A 230 -7.17 -12.12 -7.57
C SER A 230 -7.15 -13.17 -6.47
N ASP A 231 -6.27 -14.15 -6.59
CA ASP A 231 -6.12 -15.28 -5.68
C ASP A 231 -5.14 -15.01 -4.53
N TYR A 232 -4.55 -13.80 -4.47
CA TYR A 232 -3.59 -13.47 -3.42
C TYR A 232 -4.33 -13.14 -2.12
N PRO A 233 -3.91 -13.72 -0.98
CA PRO A 233 -4.24 -13.18 0.34
C PRO A 233 -3.98 -11.67 0.39
N VAL A 234 -4.87 -10.94 1.08
CA VAL A 234 -4.75 -9.49 1.24
C VAL A 234 -5.09 -9.08 2.67
N ILE A 235 -4.31 -8.13 3.19
CA ILE A 235 -4.63 -7.38 4.41
C ILE A 235 -4.92 -5.94 3.99
N ALA A 236 -6.15 -5.51 4.19
CA ALA A 236 -6.58 -4.13 3.99
C ALA A 236 -7.14 -3.53 5.30
N ALA A 237 -7.31 -2.21 5.30
CA ALA A 237 -8.07 -1.53 6.34
C ALA A 237 -9.58 -1.68 6.10
N ASP A 238 -10.38 -1.42 7.12
CA ASP A 238 -11.83 -1.26 6.96
C ASP A 238 -12.13 -0.20 5.88
N LYS A 239 -13.13 -0.49 5.03
CA LYS A 239 -13.50 0.34 3.88
C LYS A 239 -13.82 1.79 4.26
N LYS A 240 -14.32 2.05 5.48
CA LYS A 240 -14.57 3.41 5.97
C LYS A 240 -13.29 4.26 6.05
N VAL A 241 -12.15 3.63 6.38
CA VAL A 241 -10.84 4.29 6.48
C VAL A 241 -10.34 4.63 5.08
N VAL A 242 -10.48 3.70 4.12
CA VAL A 242 -10.13 3.92 2.72
C VAL A 242 -10.99 5.04 2.11
N ALA A 243 -12.29 5.04 2.40
CA ALA A 243 -13.21 6.08 1.98
C ALA A 243 -12.80 7.46 2.53
N GLU A 244 -12.49 7.55 3.82
CA GLU A 244 -12.04 8.78 4.48
C GLU A 244 -10.83 9.42 3.78
N TYR A 245 -9.79 8.63 3.48
CA TYR A 245 -8.61 9.12 2.75
C TYR A 245 -8.94 9.58 1.33
N THR A 246 -9.75 8.81 0.61
CA THR A 246 -10.16 9.17 -0.76
C THR A 246 -10.98 10.45 -0.78
N LEU A 247 -11.91 10.61 0.16
CA LEU A 247 -12.74 11.82 0.28
C LEU A 247 -11.89 13.06 0.57
N ARG A 248 -10.79 12.95 1.34
CA ARG A 248 -9.86 14.09 1.55
C ARG A 248 -9.26 14.58 0.23
N ALA A 249 -8.88 13.66 -0.66
CA ALA A 249 -8.34 13.98 -1.98
C ALA A 249 -9.40 14.66 -2.86
N LEU A 250 -10.62 14.12 -2.88
CA LEU A 250 -11.72 14.67 -3.67
C LEU A 250 -12.22 16.03 -3.16
N ASP A 251 -12.17 16.28 -1.85
CA ASP A 251 -12.59 17.55 -1.25
C ASP A 251 -11.69 18.73 -1.63
N ILE A 252 -10.41 18.48 -1.91
CA ILE A 252 -9.50 19.51 -2.43
C ILE A 252 -9.55 19.63 -3.95
N GLY A 253 -10.51 18.98 -4.61
CA GLY A 253 -10.75 19.09 -6.05
C GLY A 253 -9.88 18.21 -6.92
N LEU A 254 -9.29 17.13 -6.39
CA LEU A 254 -8.64 16.13 -7.24
C LEU A 254 -9.69 15.30 -8.00
N ILE A 255 -9.36 14.94 -9.24
CA ILE A 255 -10.29 14.35 -10.20
C ILE A 255 -9.73 13.00 -10.63
N PRO A 256 -10.47 11.89 -10.44
CA PRO A 256 -10.09 10.58 -10.95
C PRO A 256 -9.92 10.58 -12.48
N GLY A 257 -8.88 9.92 -12.97
CA GLY A 257 -8.52 9.91 -14.39
C GLY A 257 -7.68 11.10 -14.85
N LEU A 258 -7.63 12.20 -14.08
CA LEU A 258 -6.83 13.39 -14.42
C LEU A 258 -5.71 13.66 -13.41
N HIS A 259 -6.05 13.67 -12.12
CA HIS A 259 -5.11 13.90 -11.04
C HIS A 259 -4.81 12.61 -10.28
N LEU A 260 -5.83 11.79 -10.07
CA LEU A 260 -5.75 10.49 -9.37
C LEU A 260 -5.88 9.34 -10.37
N GLY A 261 -5.42 8.16 -9.98
CA GLY A 261 -5.71 6.93 -10.71
C GLY A 261 -7.22 6.70 -10.85
N CYS A 262 -7.60 5.88 -11.83
CA CYS A 262 -8.99 5.49 -12.07
C CYS A 262 -9.32 4.13 -11.46
N SER A 263 -8.78 3.83 -10.27
CA SER A 263 -9.03 2.57 -9.58
C SER A 263 -10.52 2.39 -9.27
N PRO A 264 -11.04 1.15 -9.20
CA PRO A 264 -12.43 0.86 -8.83
C PRO A 264 -12.88 1.62 -7.57
N VAL A 265 -12.03 1.68 -6.54
CA VAL A 265 -12.32 2.40 -5.30
C VAL A 265 -12.51 3.90 -5.56
N VAL A 266 -11.57 4.53 -6.26
CA VAL A 266 -11.56 5.98 -6.46
C VAL A 266 -12.75 6.44 -7.32
N VAL A 267 -13.07 5.71 -8.41
CA VAL A 267 -14.19 6.08 -9.28
C VAL A 267 -15.55 5.81 -8.63
N SER A 268 -15.69 4.72 -7.85
CA SER A 268 -16.93 4.43 -7.11
C SER A 268 -17.21 5.46 -6.03
N ILE A 269 -16.19 5.89 -5.28
CA ILE A 269 -16.35 6.95 -4.26
C ILE A 269 -16.68 8.28 -4.92
N ALA A 270 -15.97 8.65 -6.01
CA ALA A 270 -16.25 9.90 -6.71
C ALA A 270 -17.69 9.94 -7.25
N LYS A 271 -18.17 8.81 -7.79
CA LYS A 271 -19.56 8.64 -8.23
C LYS A 271 -20.56 8.82 -7.09
N ALA A 272 -20.38 8.08 -5.99
CA ALA A 272 -21.28 8.16 -4.84
C ALA A 272 -21.31 9.56 -4.22
N TYR A 273 -20.14 10.22 -4.15
CA TYR A 273 -19.98 11.54 -3.57
C TYR A 273 -20.32 12.70 -4.54
N GLY A 274 -20.70 12.39 -5.79
CA GLY A 274 -21.05 13.39 -6.80
C GLY A 274 -19.90 14.29 -7.24
N LYS A 275 -18.67 13.77 -7.24
CA LYS A 275 -17.46 14.47 -7.70
C LYS A 275 -17.17 14.12 -9.17
N PRO A 276 -16.56 15.05 -9.93
CA PRO A 276 -16.27 14.81 -11.34
C PRO A 276 -15.28 13.65 -11.51
N ILE A 277 -15.45 12.91 -12.61
CA ILE A 277 -14.50 11.92 -13.13
C ILE A 277 -14.12 12.38 -14.53
N ALA A 278 -12.83 12.36 -14.86
CA ALA A 278 -12.34 12.76 -16.17
C ALA A 278 -12.43 11.59 -17.16
N PHE A 279 -13.65 11.23 -17.57
CA PHE A 279 -13.91 10.04 -18.39
C PHE A 279 -13.10 9.99 -19.68
N ASP A 280 -12.91 11.12 -20.34
CA ASP A 280 -12.17 11.22 -21.60
C ASP A 280 -10.64 11.16 -21.41
N ASN A 281 -10.15 11.28 -20.17
CA ASN A 281 -8.75 11.07 -19.83
C ASN A 281 -8.45 9.61 -19.45
N ILE A 282 -9.47 8.79 -19.21
CA ILE A 282 -9.30 7.36 -18.96
C ILE A 282 -9.12 6.67 -20.31
N GLU A 283 -7.96 6.04 -20.50
CA GLU A 283 -7.58 5.38 -21.75
C GLU A 283 -8.40 4.11 -21.98
N GLU A 284 -8.57 3.73 -23.25
CA GLU A 284 -9.33 2.54 -23.64
C GLU A 284 -8.85 1.27 -22.92
N SER A 285 -7.55 1.08 -22.76
CA SER A 285 -7.00 -0.06 -22.03
C SER A 285 -7.44 -0.09 -20.56
N ALA A 286 -7.50 1.05 -19.89
CA ALA A 286 -7.99 1.14 -18.52
C ALA A 286 -9.50 0.89 -18.44
N TRP A 287 -10.27 1.38 -19.41
CA TRP A 287 -11.69 1.07 -19.52
C TRP A 287 -11.97 -0.42 -19.68
N VAL A 288 -11.24 -1.10 -20.58
CA VAL A 288 -11.38 -2.56 -20.77
C VAL A 288 -11.16 -3.32 -19.45
N GLU A 289 -10.21 -2.90 -18.63
CA GLU A 289 -9.95 -3.52 -17.33
C GLU A 289 -11.06 -3.20 -16.30
N LEU A 290 -11.54 -1.96 -16.24
CA LEU A 290 -12.67 -1.58 -15.36
C LEU A 290 -13.96 -2.32 -15.74
N GLU A 291 -14.25 -2.42 -17.03
CA GLU A 291 -15.43 -3.13 -17.53
C GLU A 291 -15.38 -4.63 -17.23
N SER A 292 -14.18 -5.21 -17.17
CA SER A 292 -13.99 -6.62 -16.83
C SER A 292 -14.47 -6.99 -15.42
N VAL A 293 -14.66 -5.99 -14.55
CA VAL A 293 -15.19 -6.09 -13.18
C VAL A 293 -16.53 -5.38 -13.00
N GLY A 294 -17.20 -5.05 -14.12
CA GLY A 294 -18.55 -4.49 -14.12
C GLY A 294 -18.63 -2.98 -13.89
N ILE A 295 -17.50 -2.26 -13.89
CA ILE A 295 -17.48 -0.80 -13.82
C ILE A 295 -17.44 -0.26 -15.25
N THR A 296 -18.56 0.26 -15.73
CA THR A 296 -18.67 0.83 -17.09
C THR A 296 -18.76 2.34 -17.04
N ARG A 297 -18.36 3.00 -18.14
CA ARG A 297 -18.55 4.45 -18.30
C ARG A 297 -20.03 4.83 -18.20
N GLU A 298 -20.92 4.05 -18.81
CA GLU A 298 -22.37 4.30 -18.80
C GLU A 298 -22.92 4.35 -17.36
N GLU A 299 -22.59 3.37 -16.51
CA GLU A 299 -23.03 3.35 -15.12
C GLU A 299 -22.46 4.54 -14.32
N LEU A 300 -21.20 4.91 -14.57
CA LEU A 300 -20.59 6.06 -13.91
C LEU A 300 -21.16 7.41 -14.39
N GLU A 301 -21.70 7.51 -15.60
CA GLU A 301 -22.34 8.73 -16.12
C GLU A 301 -23.83 8.86 -15.72
N LYS A 302 -24.53 7.75 -15.41
CA LYS A 302 -25.96 7.75 -15.03
C LYS A 302 -26.27 8.67 -13.85
N PRO A 303 -27.23 9.60 -13.91
CA PRO A 303 -27.51 10.50 -12.79
C PRO A 303 -27.80 9.74 -11.48
N SER A 304 -27.11 10.12 -10.41
CA SER A 304 -27.32 9.61 -9.05
C SER A 304 -27.44 10.79 -8.08
N LYS A 305 -28.19 10.61 -6.98
CA LYS A 305 -28.22 11.61 -5.91
C LYS A 305 -26.87 11.54 -5.15
N PRO A 306 -26.09 12.62 -5.08
CA PRO A 306 -24.85 12.62 -4.33
C PRO A 306 -25.10 12.35 -2.84
N MET A 307 -24.27 11.51 -2.26
CA MET A 307 -24.16 11.32 -0.82
C MET A 307 -23.30 12.43 -0.20
N THR A 308 -23.55 12.73 1.07
CA THR A 308 -22.66 13.54 1.93
C THR A 308 -21.42 12.74 2.31
N ARG A 309 -20.43 13.42 2.90
CA ARG A 309 -19.18 12.77 3.35
C ARG A 309 -19.50 11.66 4.37
N GLU A 310 -20.36 11.97 5.33
CA GLU A 310 -20.78 11.06 6.39
C GLU A 310 -21.54 9.86 5.83
N GLU A 311 -22.42 10.07 4.84
CA GLU A 311 -23.14 8.99 4.16
C GLU A 311 -22.17 8.07 3.38
N VAL A 312 -21.20 8.62 2.65
CA VAL A 312 -20.21 7.78 1.94
C VAL A 312 -19.42 6.91 2.90
N ILE A 313 -19.01 7.44 4.05
CA ILE A 313 -18.28 6.68 5.08
C ILE A 313 -19.17 5.61 5.71
N ALA A 314 -20.42 5.96 6.05
CA ALA A 314 -21.37 5.02 6.66
C ALA A 314 -21.75 3.87 5.72
N HIS A 315 -21.85 4.14 4.41
CA HIS A 315 -22.17 3.16 3.37
C HIS A 315 -20.92 2.66 2.62
N ALA A 316 -19.72 2.80 3.21
CA ALA A 316 -18.47 2.43 2.54
C ALA A 316 -18.43 0.95 2.12
N ASP A 317 -19.04 0.05 2.90
CA ASP A 317 -19.13 -1.38 2.57
C ASP A 317 -19.95 -1.66 1.31
N GLU A 318 -20.95 -0.83 1.01
CA GLU A 318 -21.82 -0.91 -0.17
C GLU A 318 -21.17 -0.25 -1.40
N ILE A 319 -20.44 0.85 -1.19
CA ILE A 319 -19.85 1.67 -2.28
C ILE A 319 -18.53 1.09 -2.76
N LEU A 320 -17.63 0.74 -1.84
CA LEU A 320 -16.30 0.29 -2.21
C LEU A 320 -16.38 -1.18 -2.62
N PRO A 321 -16.04 -1.53 -3.87
CA PRO A 321 -15.88 -2.91 -4.24
C PRO A 321 -14.66 -3.53 -3.53
N GLY A 322 -14.53 -4.85 -3.52
CA GLY A 322 -13.25 -5.43 -3.10
C GLY A 322 -13.26 -6.87 -2.65
N ILE A 323 -12.47 -7.10 -1.60
CA ILE A 323 -11.95 -8.36 -1.09
C ILE A 323 -12.99 -9.49 -1.09
N GLU A 324 -12.65 -10.58 -1.76
CA GLU A 324 -13.44 -11.80 -1.79
C GLU A 324 -13.30 -12.56 -0.47
N ASN A 325 -14.44 -13.02 0.06
CA ASN A 325 -14.53 -13.71 1.34
C ASN A 325 -13.86 -12.91 2.49
N GLY A 326 -13.89 -11.57 2.40
CA GLY A 326 -13.27 -10.69 3.38
C GLY A 326 -13.97 -10.79 4.75
N ILE A 327 -13.19 -11.06 5.78
CA ILE A 327 -13.63 -11.08 7.19
C ILE A 327 -13.05 -9.86 7.88
N LYS A 328 -13.86 -9.20 8.72
CA LYS A 328 -13.43 -8.08 9.55
C LYS A 328 -12.74 -8.59 10.80
N TYR A 329 -11.57 -8.06 11.10
CA TYR A 329 -10.79 -8.37 12.30
C TYR A 329 -10.39 -7.08 13.01
N LYS A 330 -10.23 -7.14 14.33
CA LYS A 330 -9.37 -6.20 15.05
C LYS A 330 -7.92 -6.59 14.82
N ALA A 331 -7.06 -5.60 14.63
CA ALA A 331 -5.62 -5.86 14.50
C ALA A 331 -5.06 -6.66 15.68
N THR A 332 -5.55 -6.44 16.90
CA THR A 332 -5.15 -7.21 18.10
C THR A 332 -5.57 -8.68 18.10
N GLU A 333 -6.48 -9.10 17.22
CA GLU A 333 -6.89 -10.50 17.06
C GLU A 333 -5.96 -11.27 16.12
N VAL A 334 -5.26 -10.57 15.23
CA VAL A 334 -4.41 -11.17 14.20
C VAL A 334 -2.93 -10.82 14.33
N ALA A 335 -2.60 -9.77 15.08
CA ALA A 335 -1.24 -9.31 15.32
C ALA A 335 -0.87 -9.38 16.80
N GLU A 336 0.36 -9.79 17.06
CA GLU A 336 0.96 -9.86 18.39
C GLU A 336 1.96 -8.71 18.57
N THR A 337 2.03 -8.13 19.77
CA THR A 337 3.14 -7.25 20.14
C THR A 337 4.25 -8.08 20.78
N ARG A 338 5.46 -7.98 20.24
CA ARG A 338 6.66 -8.67 20.72
C ARG A 338 7.76 -7.68 21.08
N TYR A 339 8.76 -8.19 21.80
CA TYR A 339 9.89 -7.42 22.30
C TYR A 339 11.19 -8.23 22.11
N VAL A 340 12.21 -7.59 21.55
CA VAL A 340 13.59 -8.14 21.49
C VAL A 340 14.52 -7.30 22.37
N GLU A 341 15.46 -7.95 23.04
CA GLU A 341 16.51 -7.25 23.80
C GLU A 341 17.54 -6.65 22.85
N LEU A 342 18.03 -5.44 23.18
CA LEU A 342 19.10 -4.74 22.47
C LEU A 342 20.49 -5.29 22.80
#